data_AF-A0A1E3W8N5-F1
#
_entry.id   AF-A0A1E3W8N5-F1
#
_cell.length_a   1.000
_cell.length_b   1.000
_cell.length_c   1.000
_cell.angle_alpha   90.00
_cell.angle_beta   90.00
_cell.angle_gamma   90.00
#
_symmetry.space_group_name_H-M   'P 1'
#
loop_
_entity.id
_entity.type
_entity.pdbx_description
1 polymer ?
#
loop_
_entity_poly.entity_id
_entity_poly.type
_entity_poly.pdbx_seq_one_letter_code
_entity_poly.pdbx_strand_id
1 'polypeptide(L)'
;MRALGLVIAAAGLALAPAAQRPDVLIEREGATAALRGSRGDLIFPPATAATYSVENWLLADGDDRDADALPETSAFRCDPLGCIGRVKGKTVALVREVGALEEDCRVADIVVAPFTVGKHCRAARVIVDRLMLKEKGAHALYIEGLSIRTETVAKARGNRPWAKPIENK
;
A
#
# COMPACT_ATOMS: atom_id res chain seq x y z
N MET A 1 -9.90 26.98 34.02
CA MET A 1 -8.84 26.65 33.04
C MET A 1 -8.99 25.26 32.40
N ARG A 2 -9.40 24.21 33.12
CA ARG A 2 -9.63 22.86 32.54
C ARG A 2 -10.72 22.80 31.45
N ALA A 3 -11.85 23.50 31.63
CA ALA A 3 -12.94 23.54 30.66
C ALA A 3 -12.54 24.20 29.32
N LEU A 4 -11.70 25.24 29.38
CA LEU A 4 -11.23 25.93 28.18
C LEU A 4 -10.34 25.02 27.32
N GLY A 5 -9.48 24.21 27.96
CA GLY A 5 -8.67 23.21 27.26
C GLY A 5 -9.51 22.14 26.57
N LEU A 6 -10.59 21.69 27.22
CA LEU A 6 -11.50 20.69 26.65
C LEU A 6 -12.29 21.25 25.45
N VAL A 7 -12.70 22.52 25.52
CA VAL A 7 -13.35 23.23 24.40
C VAL A 7 -12.40 23.39 23.22
N ILE A 8 -11.14 23.79 23.46
CA ILE A 8 -10.13 23.93 22.41
C ILE A 8 -9.83 22.57 21.75
N ALA A 9 -9.66 21.51 22.55
CA ALA A 9 -9.45 20.16 22.02
C ALA A 9 -10.63 19.67 21.19
N ALA A 10 -11.87 19.88 21.66
CA ALA A 10 -13.07 19.51 20.94
C ALA A 10 -13.24 20.30 19.63
N ALA A 11 -12.96 21.60 19.65
CA ALA A 11 -12.98 22.43 18.44
C ALA A 11 -11.91 21.99 17.44
N GLY A 12 -10.71 21.66 17.90
CA GLY A 12 -9.64 21.13 17.05
C GLY A 12 -10.04 19.81 16.38
N LEU A 13 -10.67 18.90 17.12
CA LEU A 13 -11.15 17.63 16.58
C LEU A 13 -12.31 17.82 15.59
N ALA A 14 -13.25 18.72 15.91
CA ALA A 14 -14.38 19.02 15.04
C ALA A 14 -13.98 19.67 13.71
N LEU A 15 -12.86 20.41 13.70
CA LEU A 15 -12.31 21.08 12.52
C LEU A 15 -11.28 20.22 11.77
N ALA A 16 -10.87 19.07 12.31
CA ALA A 16 -9.89 18.21 11.67
C ALA A 16 -10.47 17.64 10.36
N PRO A 17 -9.79 17.82 9.21
CA PRO A 17 -10.27 17.26 7.96
C PRO A 17 -10.23 15.72 8.02
N ALA A 18 -11.26 15.07 7.49
CA ALA A 18 -11.25 13.64 7.27
C ALA A 18 -10.20 13.32 6.19
N ALA A 19 -9.01 12.91 6.62
CA ALA A 19 -7.97 12.49 5.70
C ALA A 19 -8.44 11.24 4.95
N GLN A 20 -8.38 11.29 3.62
CA GLN A 20 -8.66 10.12 2.79
C GLN A 20 -7.59 9.07 3.09
N ARG A 21 -8.01 7.88 3.51
CA ARG A 21 -7.10 6.77 3.79
C ARG A 21 -6.76 6.03 2.50
N PRO A 22 -5.53 5.50 2.35
CA PRO A 22 -5.14 4.75 1.18
C PRO A 22 -5.87 3.41 1.11
N ASP A 23 -6.18 2.98 -0.12
CA ASP A 23 -6.85 1.72 -0.42
C ASP A 23 -5.86 0.57 -0.59
N VAL A 24 -4.63 0.88 -1.03
CA VAL A 24 -3.51 -0.06 -1.12
C VAL A 24 -2.27 0.59 -0.52
N LEU A 25 -1.61 -0.10 0.40
CA LEU A 25 -0.29 0.26 0.91
C LEU A 25 0.72 -0.74 0.39
N ILE A 26 1.83 -0.28 -0.17
CA ILE A 26 2.88 -1.12 -0.75
C ILE A 26 4.18 -0.84 -0.01
N GLU A 27 4.79 -1.92 0.46
CA GLU A 27 6.01 -1.92 1.26
C GLU A 27 7.23 -1.51 0.40
N ARG A 28 8.26 -0.92 1.01
CA ARG A 28 9.42 -0.32 0.32
C ARG A 28 10.23 -1.33 -0.47
N GLU A 29 10.31 -2.57 -0.05
CA GLU A 29 10.98 -3.66 -0.77
C GLU A 29 10.00 -4.46 -1.64
N GLY A 30 8.70 -4.17 -1.55
CA GLY A 30 7.65 -4.91 -2.27
C GLY A 30 7.38 -6.28 -1.67
N ALA A 31 7.85 -6.53 -0.45
CA ALA A 31 7.69 -7.82 0.24
C ALA A 31 6.23 -8.08 0.65
N THR A 32 5.43 -7.02 0.78
CA THR A 32 4.00 -7.11 1.08
C THR A 32 3.23 -5.89 0.60
N ALA A 33 1.91 -6.02 0.65
CA ALA A 33 0.98 -4.92 0.47
C ALA A 33 -0.26 -5.14 1.35
N ALA A 34 -0.86 -4.06 1.83
CA ALA A 34 -2.13 -4.10 2.55
C ALA A 34 -3.25 -3.57 1.65
N LEU A 35 -4.43 -4.16 1.75
CA LEU A 35 -5.66 -3.67 1.11
C LEU A 35 -6.63 -3.18 2.16
N ARG A 36 -7.34 -2.10 1.86
CA ARG A 36 -8.42 -1.64 2.72
C ARG A 36 -9.67 -2.49 2.51
N GLY A 37 -10.13 -3.13 3.58
CA GLY A 37 -11.36 -3.91 3.63
C GLY A 37 -12.62 -3.04 3.58
N SER A 38 -13.77 -3.70 3.42
CA SER A 38 -15.08 -3.02 3.39
C SER A 38 -15.45 -2.35 4.72
N ARG A 39 -14.89 -2.82 5.83
CA ARG A 39 -15.07 -2.19 7.16
C ARG A 39 -14.05 -1.08 7.44
N GLY A 40 -13.16 -0.80 6.48
CA GLY A 40 -12.10 0.20 6.61
C GLY A 40 -10.83 -0.31 7.30
N ASP A 41 -10.77 -1.59 7.68
CA ASP A 41 -9.60 -2.25 8.26
C ASP A 41 -8.55 -2.62 7.21
N LEU A 42 -7.28 -2.77 7.63
CA LEU A 42 -6.23 -3.29 6.75
C LEU A 42 -6.26 -4.81 6.69
N ILE A 43 -6.19 -5.34 5.47
CA ILE A 43 -6.12 -6.76 5.17
C ILE A 43 -4.75 -7.03 4.53
N PHE A 44 -4.10 -8.11 4.97
CA PHE A 44 -2.74 -8.47 4.56
C PHE A 44 -2.72 -9.87 3.92
N PRO A 45 -1.77 -10.15 3.03
CA PRO A 45 -1.49 -11.53 2.64
C PRO A 45 -0.99 -12.33 3.87
N PRO A 46 -1.24 -13.65 3.92
CA PRO A 46 -0.69 -14.50 4.96
C PRO A 46 0.84 -14.49 4.95
N ALA A 47 1.43 -14.63 6.15
CA ALA A 47 2.86 -14.82 6.39
C ALA A 47 3.75 -13.81 5.65
N THR A 48 3.75 -12.56 6.10
CA THR A 48 4.60 -11.50 5.55
C THR A 48 5.90 -11.34 6.31
N ALA A 49 7.02 -11.21 5.58
CA ALA A 49 8.33 -10.93 6.16
C ALA A 49 8.53 -9.44 6.56
N ALA A 50 7.55 -8.57 6.30
CA ALA A 50 7.65 -7.13 6.51
C ALA A 50 6.90 -6.66 7.77
N THR A 51 7.10 -7.37 8.90
CA THR A 51 6.42 -7.11 10.18
C THR A 51 6.54 -5.65 10.62
N TYR A 52 7.72 -5.05 10.54
CA TYR A 52 7.92 -3.63 10.87
C TYR A 52 7.01 -2.67 10.08
N SER A 53 6.85 -2.88 8.77
CA SER A 53 5.97 -2.02 7.96
C SER A 53 4.50 -2.25 8.31
N VAL A 54 4.12 -3.49 8.58
CA VAL A 54 2.77 -3.87 9.03
C VAL A 54 2.43 -3.22 10.36
N GLU A 55 3.29 -3.34 11.37
CA GLU A 55 3.11 -2.71 12.69
C GLU A 55 2.91 -1.20 12.58
N ASN A 56 3.75 -0.53 11.79
CA ASN A 56 3.62 0.91 11.58
C ASN A 56 2.31 1.30 10.89
N TRP A 57 1.83 0.49 9.94
CA TRP A 57 0.56 0.74 9.28
C TRP A 57 -0.64 0.49 10.19
N LEU A 58 -0.62 -0.59 10.99
CA LEU A 58 -1.64 -0.88 11.99
C LEU A 58 -1.72 0.25 13.02
N LEU A 59 -0.57 0.67 13.58
CA LEU A 59 -0.48 1.79 14.50
C LEU A 59 -1.03 3.09 13.89
N ALA A 60 -0.67 3.39 12.63
CA ALA A 60 -1.15 4.58 11.94
C ALA A 60 -2.67 4.54 11.66
N ASP A 61 -3.26 3.35 11.49
CA ASP A 61 -4.70 3.17 11.32
C ASP A 61 -5.48 3.09 12.65
N GLY A 62 -4.77 3.07 13.79
CA GLY A 62 -5.35 2.90 15.13
C GLY A 62 -5.84 1.48 15.38
N ASP A 63 -5.15 0.50 14.81
CA ASP A 63 -5.47 -0.92 14.89
C ASP A 63 -4.52 -1.62 15.85
N ASP A 64 -5.06 -2.18 16.93
CA ASP A 64 -4.29 -2.80 18.03
C ASP A 64 -3.90 -4.26 17.75
N ARG A 65 -4.12 -4.77 16.53
CA ARG A 65 -3.67 -6.11 16.13
C ARG A 65 -2.14 -6.18 16.13
N ASP A 66 -1.61 -7.31 16.55
CA ASP A 66 -0.20 -7.63 16.40
C ASP A 66 0.07 -8.13 14.97
N ALA A 67 1.17 -7.68 14.36
CA ALA A 67 1.60 -8.13 13.05
C ALA A 67 1.87 -9.65 13.03
N ASP A 68 2.34 -10.22 14.14
CA ASP A 68 2.63 -11.65 14.29
C ASP A 68 1.35 -12.48 14.51
N ALA A 69 0.24 -11.83 14.94
CA ALA A 69 -1.05 -12.48 15.18
C ALA A 69 -2.07 -12.20 14.07
N LEU A 70 -1.63 -11.75 12.89
CA LEU A 70 -2.52 -11.55 11.77
C LEU A 70 -3.17 -12.88 11.35
N PRO A 71 -4.47 -12.88 11.00
CA PRO A 71 -5.16 -14.12 10.64
C PRO A 71 -4.50 -14.81 9.46
N GLU A 72 -4.28 -16.13 9.57
CA GLU A 72 -3.80 -16.94 8.43
C GLU A 72 -4.77 -16.90 7.25
N THR A 73 -6.06 -16.79 7.54
CA THR A 73 -7.10 -16.59 6.53
C THR A 73 -7.26 -15.12 6.22
N SER A 74 -6.93 -14.71 5.00
CA SER A 74 -7.14 -13.34 4.55
C SER A 74 -7.98 -13.27 3.27
N ALA A 75 -8.42 -12.07 2.89
CA ALA A 75 -9.14 -11.88 1.63
C ALA A 75 -8.21 -12.02 0.39
N PHE A 76 -6.91 -12.24 0.61
CA PHE A 76 -5.99 -12.63 -0.44
C PHE A 76 -6.12 -14.11 -0.74
N ARG A 77 -6.03 -14.44 -2.04
CA ARG A 77 -5.82 -15.80 -2.50
C ARG A 77 -4.35 -15.93 -2.85
N CYS A 78 -3.64 -16.78 -2.11
CA CYS A 78 -2.21 -16.94 -2.25
C CYS A 78 -1.83 -18.36 -2.61
N ASP A 79 -0.76 -18.46 -3.37
CA ASP A 79 -0.03 -19.69 -3.68
C ASP A 79 1.48 -19.42 -3.49
N PRO A 80 2.36 -20.39 -3.78
CA PRO A 80 3.81 -20.18 -3.64
C PRO A 80 4.38 -19.06 -4.53
N LEU A 81 3.73 -18.74 -5.66
CA LEU A 81 4.23 -17.77 -6.64
C LEU A 81 3.78 -16.34 -6.34
N GLY A 82 2.67 -16.17 -5.63
CA GLY A 82 2.14 -14.84 -5.33
C GLY A 82 0.83 -14.83 -4.56
N CYS A 83 0.25 -13.63 -4.49
CA CYS A 83 -1.05 -13.37 -3.86
C CYS A 83 -1.88 -12.43 -4.71
N ILE A 84 -3.17 -12.74 -4.87
CA ILE A 84 -4.15 -11.86 -5.51
C ILE A 84 -5.17 -11.40 -4.48
N GLY A 85 -5.38 -10.09 -4.41
CA GLY A 85 -6.43 -9.47 -3.61
C GLY A 85 -7.30 -8.54 -4.43
N ARG A 86 -8.43 -8.12 -3.86
CA ARG A 86 -9.35 -7.16 -4.50
C ARG A 86 -9.73 -6.05 -3.54
N VAL A 87 -9.76 -4.82 -4.06
CA VAL A 87 -10.20 -3.63 -3.34
C VAL A 87 -10.90 -2.68 -4.30
N LYS A 88 -12.09 -2.18 -3.93
CA LYS A 88 -12.88 -1.25 -4.76
C LYS A 88 -13.00 -1.65 -6.24
N GLY A 89 -13.20 -2.94 -6.49
CA GLY A 89 -13.34 -3.50 -7.85
C GLY A 89 -12.06 -3.51 -8.68
N LYS A 90 -10.89 -3.28 -8.06
CA LYS A 90 -9.57 -3.44 -8.68
C LYS A 90 -8.89 -4.70 -8.17
N THR A 91 -8.20 -5.40 -9.08
CA THR A 91 -7.41 -6.58 -8.76
C THR A 91 -5.96 -6.17 -8.50
N VAL A 92 -5.42 -6.60 -7.36
CA VAL A 92 -4.04 -6.33 -6.95
C VAL A 92 -3.29 -7.66 -6.90
N ALA A 93 -2.21 -7.78 -7.67
CA ALA A 93 -1.33 -8.94 -7.66
C ALA A 93 0.00 -8.60 -6.98
N LEU A 94 0.36 -9.37 -5.97
CA LEU A 94 1.68 -9.39 -5.35
C LEU A 94 2.43 -10.59 -5.92
N VAL A 95 3.24 -10.33 -6.92
CA VAL A 95 4.02 -11.35 -7.63
C VAL A 95 5.31 -11.56 -6.85
N ARG A 96 5.52 -12.77 -6.31
CA ARG A 96 6.73 -13.12 -5.56
C ARG A 96 7.78 -13.75 -6.47
N GLU A 97 7.33 -14.52 -7.46
CA GLU A 97 8.18 -15.26 -8.40
C GLU A 97 7.97 -14.81 -9.85
N VAL A 98 9.06 -14.76 -10.63
CA VAL A 98 9.03 -14.30 -12.04
C VAL A 98 8.08 -15.15 -12.89
N GLY A 99 7.92 -16.44 -12.56
CA GLY A 99 7.06 -17.37 -13.30
C GLY A 99 5.57 -17.01 -13.29
N ALA A 100 5.06 -16.30 -12.28
CA ALA A 100 3.66 -15.89 -12.22
C ALA A 100 3.39 -14.54 -12.90
N LEU A 101 4.44 -13.77 -13.23
CA LEU A 101 4.31 -12.40 -13.72
C LEU A 101 3.40 -12.27 -14.95
N GLU A 102 3.53 -13.16 -15.93
CA GLU A 102 2.78 -13.05 -17.20
C GLU A 102 1.29 -13.32 -17.01
N GLU A 103 0.94 -14.30 -16.17
CA GLU A 103 -0.46 -14.60 -15.85
C GLU A 103 -1.08 -13.50 -14.99
N ASP A 104 -0.42 -13.14 -13.90
CA ASP A 104 -0.91 -12.15 -12.95
C ASP A 104 -1.06 -10.77 -13.61
N CYS A 105 -0.10 -10.37 -14.44
CA CYS A 105 -0.17 -9.10 -15.14
C CYS A 105 -1.38 -8.99 -16.07
N ARG A 106 -1.84 -10.09 -16.68
CA ARG A 106 -2.99 -10.06 -17.59
C ARG A 106 -4.31 -9.78 -16.89
N VAL A 107 -4.42 -10.14 -15.61
CA VAL A 107 -5.67 -10.04 -14.85
C VAL A 107 -5.66 -8.91 -13.81
N ALA A 108 -4.48 -8.44 -13.41
CA ALA A 108 -4.33 -7.43 -12.37
C ALA A 108 -4.43 -6.00 -12.92
N ASP A 109 -5.09 -5.13 -12.17
CA ASP A 109 -5.05 -3.68 -12.39
C ASP A 109 -3.77 -3.07 -11.80
N ILE A 110 -3.31 -3.62 -10.69
CA ILE A 110 -2.12 -3.19 -9.94
C ILE A 110 -1.22 -4.41 -9.76
N VAL A 111 0.04 -4.31 -10.20
CA VAL A 111 1.07 -5.34 -10.01
C VAL A 111 2.15 -4.80 -9.08
N VAL A 112 2.48 -5.58 -8.07
CA VAL A 112 3.58 -5.36 -7.14
C VAL A 112 4.58 -6.49 -7.30
N ALA A 113 5.85 -6.17 -7.51
CA ALA A 113 6.90 -7.17 -7.66
C ALA A 113 8.21 -6.73 -6.96
N PRO A 114 8.86 -7.60 -6.18
CA PRO A 114 10.14 -7.31 -5.53
C PRO A 114 11.34 -7.41 -6.49
N PHE A 115 11.10 -7.69 -7.77
CA PHE A 115 12.08 -7.75 -8.85
C PHE A 115 11.71 -6.76 -9.97
N THR A 116 12.64 -6.47 -10.88
CA THR A 116 12.40 -5.57 -12.02
C THR A 116 11.59 -6.29 -13.09
N VAL A 117 10.41 -5.74 -13.41
CA VAL A 117 9.47 -6.34 -14.36
C VAL A 117 9.80 -5.96 -15.81
N GLY A 118 10.41 -4.79 -16.01
CA GLY A 118 10.77 -4.30 -17.35
C GLY A 118 9.55 -4.16 -18.27
N LYS A 119 9.69 -4.56 -19.53
CA LYS A 119 8.65 -4.44 -20.56
C LYS A 119 7.65 -5.61 -20.58
N HIS A 120 7.75 -6.56 -19.65
CA HIS A 120 7.02 -7.82 -19.67
C HIS A 120 5.60 -7.73 -19.12
N CYS A 121 5.28 -6.65 -18.40
CA CYS A 121 3.93 -6.36 -17.94
C CYS A 121 3.44 -5.04 -18.54
N ARG A 122 2.40 -5.09 -19.38
CA ARG A 122 1.76 -3.91 -20.01
C ARG A 122 0.26 -3.83 -19.79
N ALA A 123 -0.36 -4.91 -19.33
CA ALA A 123 -1.81 -4.97 -19.13
C ALA A 123 -2.24 -4.29 -17.81
N ALA A 124 -1.39 -4.32 -16.78
CA ALA A 124 -1.64 -3.62 -15.53
C ALA A 124 -1.56 -2.10 -15.69
N ARG A 125 -2.45 -1.38 -15.01
CA ARG A 125 -2.50 0.10 -15.01
C ARG A 125 -1.42 0.71 -14.14
N VAL A 126 -1.09 0.06 -13.03
CA VAL A 126 -0.04 0.48 -12.09
C VAL A 126 0.91 -0.69 -11.88
N ILE A 127 2.19 -0.45 -12.09
CA ILE A 127 3.25 -1.42 -11.85
C ILE A 127 4.21 -0.81 -10.84
N VAL A 128 4.36 -1.48 -9.70
CA VAL A 128 5.29 -1.14 -8.63
C VAL A 128 6.30 -2.27 -8.53
N ASP A 129 7.37 -2.16 -9.33
CA ASP A 129 8.44 -3.12 -9.40
C ASP A 129 9.66 -2.67 -8.57
N ARG A 130 10.73 -3.48 -8.55
CA ARG A 130 11.92 -3.17 -7.76
C ARG A 130 12.59 -1.85 -8.14
N LEU A 131 12.54 -1.47 -9.41
CA LEU A 131 13.12 -0.21 -9.88
C LEU A 131 12.32 0.97 -9.32
N MET A 132 11.00 0.93 -9.48
CA MET A 132 10.07 1.94 -8.95
C MET A 132 10.18 2.08 -7.42
N LEU A 133 10.27 0.96 -6.71
CA LEU A 133 10.43 0.93 -5.26
C LEU A 133 11.75 1.54 -4.80
N LYS A 134 12.85 1.26 -5.51
CA LYS A 134 14.18 1.83 -5.21
C LYS A 134 14.22 3.34 -5.41
N GLU A 135 13.52 3.84 -6.42
CA GLU A 135 13.49 5.27 -6.77
C GLU A 135 12.49 6.06 -5.93
N LYS A 136 11.29 5.51 -5.73
CA LYS A 136 10.14 6.22 -5.17
C LYS A 136 9.80 5.84 -3.74
N GLY A 137 10.36 4.73 -3.24
CA GLY A 137 10.10 4.18 -1.91
C GLY A 137 8.76 3.44 -1.82
N ALA A 138 8.19 3.35 -0.62
CA ALA A 138 6.85 2.80 -0.41
C ALA A 138 5.78 3.62 -1.15
N HIS A 139 4.68 2.96 -1.52
CA HIS A 139 3.58 3.55 -2.26
C HIS A 139 2.27 3.47 -1.48
N ALA A 140 1.43 4.49 -1.63
CA ALA A 140 0.06 4.54 -1.18
C ALA A 140 -0.85 4.80 -2.39
N LEU A 141 -1.80 3.92 -2.65
CA LEU A 141 -2.73 4.04 -3.78
C LEU A 141 -4.13 4.36 -3.29
N TYR A 142 -4.78 5.29 -3.98
CA TYR A 142 -6.17 5.70 -3.75
C TYR A 142 -6.96 5.39 -5.02
N ILE A 143 -8.05 4.65 -4.88
CA ILE A 143 -8.91 4.22 -5.97
C ILE A 143 -10.14 5.12 -6.00
N GLU A 144 -10.28 5.86 -7.09
CA GLU A 144 -11.31 6.88 -7.32
C GLU A 144 -12.11 6.47 -8.57
N GLY A 145 -12.96 5.45 -8.39
CA GLY A 145 -13.72 4.85 -9.50
C GLY A 145 -12.81 4.12 -10.48
N LEU A 146 -12.53 4.73 -11.63
CA LEU A 146 -11.65 4.16 -12.67
C LEU A 146 -10.20 4.64 -12.56
N SER A 147 -9.92 5.75 -11.88
CA SER A 147 -8.56 6.26 -11.68
C SER A 147 -7.91 5.63 -10.45
N ILE A 148 -6.59 5.50 -10.52
CA ILE A 148 -5.74 5.09 -9.40
C ILE A 148 -4.74 6.22 -9.19
N ARG A 149 -4.88 6.94 -8.08
CA ARG A 149 -3.98 8.00 -7.67
C ARG A 149 -2.88 7.41 -6.81
N THR A 150 -1.64 7.66 -7.20
CA THR A 150 -0.45 7.13 -6.53
C THR A 150 0.28 8.22 -5.77
N GLU A 151 0.53 7.98 -4.49
CA GLU A 151 1.45 8.76 -3.66
C GLU A 151 2.65 7.89 -3.29
N THR A 152 3.83 8.52 -3.25
CA THR A 152 5.09 7.84 -2.97
C THR A 152 5.86 8.59 -1.90
N VAL A 153 6.72 7.88 -1.18
CA VAL A 153 7.61 8.50 -0.18
C VAL A 153 8.45 9.60 -0.81
N ALA A 154 8.99 9.37 -2.01
CA ALA A 154 9.81 10.36 -2.70
C ALA A 154 9.02 11.65 -3.00
N LYS A 155 7.76 11.54 -3.44
CA LYS A 155 6.89 12.70 -3.69
C LYS A 155 6.53 13.43 -2.39
N ALA A 156 6.16 12.70 -1.34
CA ALA A 156 5.79 13.27 -0.05
C ALA A 156 6.97 13.99 0.64
N ARG A 157 8.18 13.42 0.53
CA ARG A 157 9.41 14.04 1.04
C ARG A 157 9.78 15.33 0.30
N GLY A 158 9.48 15.39 -1.00
CA GLY A 158 9.87 16.47 -1.90
C GLY A 158 11.36 16.46 -2.24
N ASN A 159 11.81 17.54 -2.90
CA ASN A 159 13.20 17.70 -3.32
C ASN A 159 14.05 18.29 -2.18
N ARG A 160 14.73 17.44 -1.41
CA ARG A 160 15.59 17.84 -0.29
C ARG A 160 17.07 17.73 -0.70
N PRO A 161 17.96 18.65 -0.29
CA PRO A 161 19.37 18.64 -0.69
C PRO A 161 20.16 17.37 -0.31
N TRP A 162 19.77 16.71 0.79
CA TRP A 162 20.39 15.47 1.28
C TRP A 162 19.70 14.21 0.74
N ALA A 163 18.77 14.35 -0.19
CA ALA A 163 18.00 13.25 -0.74
C ALA A 163 18.27 13.10 -2.24
N LYS A 164 18.05 11.88 -2.77
CA LYS A 164 18.05 11.67 -4.22
C LYS A 164 16.99 12.57 -4.88
N PRO A 165 17.34 13.31 -5.96
CA PRO A 165 16.38 14.11 -6.70
C PRO A 165 15.20 13.26 -7.21
N ILE A 166 14.02 13.86 -7.21
CA ILE A 166 12.83 13.26 -7.83
C ILE A 166 12.86 13.54 -9.33
N GLU A 167 12.89 12.50 -10.16
CA GLU A 167 12.77 12.65 -11.60
C GLU A 167 11.28 12.72 -11.95
N ASN A 168 10.81 13.88 -12.41
CA ASN A 168 9.45 14.05 -12.90
C ASN A 168 9.39 13.54 -14.34
N LYS A 169 8.86 12.34 -14.54
CA LYS A 169 8.55 11.76 -15.85
C LYS A 169 7.05 11.68 -16.06
#